data_AF-A0A0B1SEP9-F1
#
_entry.id   AF-A0A0B1SEP9-F1
#
_cell.length_a   1.000
_cell.length_b   1.000
_cell.length_c   1.000
_cell.angle_alpha   90.00
_cell.angle_beta   90.00
_cell.angle_gamma   90.00
#
_symmetry.space_group_name_H-M   'P 1'
#
loop_
_entity.id
_entity.type
_entity.pdbx_description
1 polymer ?
#
loop_
_entity_poly.entity_id
_entity_poly.type
_entity_poly.pdbx_seq_one_letter_code
_entity_poly.pdbx_strand_id
1 'polypeptide(L)'
;MEQQVAKKRVKRDYRQRPRRGRPTSENDITFGEDEALVSKSRNRKQPDPNDPLWTDMWYLNRAEITGNSKMDHNVKEAWDLGYTGRGVVVTILDDGLERTHPDIAPNYDARASYDVNDRDDDPMPRYEYSDENRHGTRCAGEVAAIFNNSLCIVGIAYNARIGGIRMLDGDVTDAVEAASLGHNSDYVDIYSASWGPDDDGRTVDGPAKLTRAAFERGIREGRRGKGSVFVWASGNGGKDADSCNCDGYTNR
;
A
#
# COMPACT_ATOMS: atom_id res chain seq x y z
N MET A 1 -18.13 -11.10 -27.47
CA MET A 1 -17.01 -10.39 -26.80
C MET A 1 -17.52 -9.04 -26.39
N GLU A 2 -17.48 -8.72 -25.10
CA GLU A 2 -17.83 -7.39 -24.58
C GLU A 2 -16.69 -6.44 -24.93
N GLN A 3 -16.99 -5.27 -25.49
CA GLN A 3 -15.97 -4.30 -25.91
C GLN A 3 -15.28 -3.71 -24.68
N GLN A 4 -13.95 -3.73 -24.65
CA GLN A 4 -13.17 -3.10 -23.58
C GLN A 4 -13.15 -1.58 -23.80
N VAL A 5 -13.57 -0.83 -22.79
CA VAL A 5 -13.54 0.64 -22.79
C VAL A 5 -12.51 1.08 -21.76
N ALA A 6 -11.56 1.90 -22.19
CA ALA A 6 -10.59 2.52 -21.29
C ALA A 6 -11.32 3.52 -20.38
N LYS A 7 -11.03 3.45 -19.09
CA LYS A 7 -11.53 4.37 -18.08
C LYS A 7 -10.36 5.09 -17.46
N LYS A 8 -10.57 6.36 -17.15
CA LYS A 8 -9.61 7.13 -16.37
C LYS A 8 -9.60 6.58 -14.94
N ARG A 9 -8.40 6.29 -14.44
CA ARG A 9 -8.14 5.96 -13.03
C ARG A 9 -7.13 6.95 -12.48
N VAL A 10 -7.39 7.44 -11.27
CA VAL A 10 -6.53 8.45 -10.64
C VAL A 10 -5.80 7.85 -9.45
N LYS A 11 -4.47 7.97 -9.47
CA LYS A 11 -3.59 7.67 -8.33
C LYS A 11 -3.84 8.66 -7.20
N ARG A 12 -3.92 8.16 -5.98
CA ARG A 12 -4.16 8.95 -4.76
C ARG A 12 -2.85 9.46 -4.17
N ASP A 13 -2.04 10.16 -4.98
CA ASP A 13 -0.74 10.70 -4.57
C ASP A 13 -0.87 11.86 -3.56
N TYR A 14 0.19 12.07 -2.79
CA TYR A 14 0.31 13.18 -1.86
C TYR A 14 0.36 14.52 -2.61
N ARG A 15 -0.69 15.34 -2.47
CA ARG A 15 -0.69 16.74 -2.91
C ARG A 15 -0.15 17.63 -1.79
N GLN A 16 1.02 18.25 -1.98
CA GLN A 16 1.54 19.25 -1.04
C GLN A 16 0.47 20.33 -0.78
N ARG A 17 0.00 20.44 0.46
CA ARG A 17 -0.89 21.53 0.87
C ARG A 17 -0.04 22.76 1.22
N PRO A 18 -0.46 23.99 0.87
CA PRO A 18 0.11 25.20 1.46
C PRO A 18 -0.05 25.11 2.98
N ARG A 19 1.04 25.36 3.73
CA ARG A 19 1.02 25.36 5.20
C ARG A 19 -0.03 26.36 5.70
N ARG A 20 -1.13 25.87 6.27
CA ARG A 20 -2.06 26.66 7.09
C ARG A 20 -1.96 26.19 8.53
N GLY A 21 -1.78 27.14 9.46
CA GLY A 21 -1.68 26.86 10.89
C GLY A 21 -2.91 26.14 11.43
N ARG A 22 -2.70 25.15 12.29
CA ARG A 22 -3.75 24.39 12.99
C ARG A 22 -4.23 25.19 14.22
N PRO A 23 -5.54 25.33 14.45
CA PRO A 23 -6.09 25.51 15.79
C PRO A 23 -6.21 24.15 16.49
N THR A 24 -5.91 24.10 17.78
CA THR A 24 -6.06 22.93 18.66
C THR A 24 -7.46 22.87 19.26
N SER A 25 -8.07 21.68 19.31
CA SER A 25 -9.18 21.38 20.22
C SER A 25 -9.02 19.96 20.74
N GLU A 26 -8.96 19.82 22.06
CA GLU A 26 -8.88 18.56 22.80
C GLU A 26 -10.28 17.93 22.92
N ASN A 27 -10.35 16.60 22.81
CA ASN A 27 -11.33 15.77 23.49
C ASN A 27 -10.78 14.35 23.53
N ASP A 28 -10.48 13.88 24.74
CA ASP A 28 -10.02 12.53 25.04
C ASP A 28 -11.22 11.57 25.18
N ILE A 29 -11.08 10.36 24.64
CA ILE A 29 -11.97 9.22 24.89
C ILE A 29 -11.10 8.05 25.34
N THR A 30 -11.37 7.51 26.52
CA THR A 30 -10.64 6.37 27.09
C THR A 30 -11.36 5.05 26.79
N PHE A 31 -10.60 4.02 26.44
CA PHE A 31 -11.07 2.64 26.38
C PHE A 31 -10.13 1.75 27.21
N GLY A 32 -10.75 0.83 27.98
CA GLY A 32 -10.09 -0.03 28.96
C GLY A 32 -9.32 -1.21 28.36
N GLU A 33 -8.37 -1.68 29.14
CA GLU A 33 -7.42 -2.75 28.81
C GLU A 33 -7.97 -4.12 29.23
N ASP A 34 -7.90 -5.11 28.35
CA ASP A 34 -7.96 -6.53 28.72
C ASP A 34 -6.62 -7.18 28.37
N GLU A 35 -5.75 -7.33 29.37
CA GLU A 35 -4.52 -8.12 29.31
C GLU A 35 -4.80 -9.58 29.67
N ALA A 36 -4.60 -10.50 28.72
CA ALA A 36 -4.09 -11.83 29.05
C ALA A 36 -3.54 -12.51 27.78
N LEU A 37 -2.36 -13.13 27.93
CA LEU A 37 -1.73 -14.14 27.04
C LEU A 37 -0.58 -13.70 26.11
N VAL A 38 0.45 -12.99 26.58
CA VAL A 38 1.78 -13.08 25.93
C VAL A 38 2.93 -12.97 26.95
N SER A 39 3.18 -14.02 27.72
CA SER A 39 4.40 -14.14 28.52
C SER A 39 5.31 -15.23 27.97
N LYS A 40 6.37 -14.83 27.23
CA LYS A 40 7.67 -15.56 27.12
C LYS A 40 8.74 -14.95 26.17
N SER A 41 8.59 -13.76 25.59
CA SER A 41 9.63 -13.14 24.72
C SER A 41 10.25 -11.84 25.27
N ARG A 42 10.29 -11.68 26.59
CA ARG A 42 10.49 -10.38 27.26
C ARG A 42 11.88 -9.71 27.16
N ASN A 43 12.81 -10.12 26.29
CA ASN A 43 14.19 -9.59 26.36
C ASN A 43 14.94 -9.31 25.05
N ARG A 44 14.27 -9.14 23.91
CA ARG A 44 14.93 -8.54 22.72
C ARG A 44 14.08 -7.41 22.18
N LYS A 45 14.30 -6.21 22.72
CA LYS A 45 13.92 -4.99 22.00
C LYS A 45 14.78 -4.89 20.75
N GLN A 46 14.16 -4.70 19.59
CA GLN A 46 14.91 -4.36 18.39
C GLN A 46 15.58 -2.99 18.61
N PRO A 47 16.85 -2.81 18.22
CA PRO A 47 17.44 -1.47 18.20
C PRO A 47 16.69 -0.58 17.22
N ASP A 48 16.74 0.73 17.43
CA ASP A 48 16.22 1.67 16.46
C ASP A 48 16.91 1.49 15.11
N PRO A 49 16.18 1.69 14.00
CA PRO A 49 16.77 1.66 12.67
C PRO A 49 17.88 2.72 12.54
N ASN A 50 18.97 2.38 11.86
CA ASN A 50 20.06 3.30 11.51
C ASN A 50 19.74 4.14 10.25
N ASP A 51 18.53 3.98 9.73
CA ASP A 51 18.05 4.60 8.50
C ASP A 51 17.84 6.11 8.74
N PRO A 52 18.41 6.99 7.89
CA PRO A 52 18.58 8.41 8.19
C PRO A 52 17.26 9.20 8.32
N LEU A 53 16.16 8.73 7.71
CA LEU A 53 14.85 9.37 7.83
C LEU A 53 14.01 8.78 8.96
N TRP A 54 14.53 7.84 9.75
CA TRP A 54 13.81 7.25 10.88
C TRP A 54 13.17 8.29 11.78
N THR A 55 13.91 9.34 12.17
CA THR A 55 13.38 10.41 13.04
C THR A 55 12.22 11.20 12.42
N ASP A 56 12.08 11.18 11.09
CA ASP A 56 10.99 11.85 10.36
C ASP A 56 9.76 10.94 10.17
N MET A 57 9.90 9.63 10.41
CA MET A 57 8.84 8.62 10.29
C MET A 57 7.91 8.61 11.51
N TRP A 58 7.30 9.76 11.78
CA TRP A 58 6.40 9.99 12.92
C TRP A 58 5.26 8.97 13.03
N TYR A 59 4.86 8.35 11.91
CA TYR A 59 3.81 7.32 11.87
C TYR A 59 4.27 5.95 12.41
N LEU A 60 5.57 5.74 12.63
CA LEU A 60 6.12 4.52 13.24
C LEU A 60 6.76 4.73 14.62
N ASN A 61 7.21 5.95 14.96
CA ASN A 61 8.04 6.18 16.15
C ASN A 61 7.69 7.41 17.01
N ARG A 62 6.56 8.08 16.74
CA ARG A 62 6.18 9.29 17.50
C ARG A 62 6.01 9.01 18.99
N ALA A 63 5.48 7.85 19.37
CA ALA A 63 5.28 7.46 20.76
C ALA A 63 6.59 7.51 21.56
N GLU A 64 7.69 7.05 20.97
CA GLU A 64 9.00 7.04 21.60
C GLU A 64 9.65 8.43 21.66
N ILE A 65 9.45 9.27 20.64
CA ILE A 65 10.05 10.61 20.57
C ILE A 65 9.34 11.61 21.48
N THR A 66 8.00 11.56 21.55
CA THR A 66 7.20 12.60 22.20
C THR A 66 6.71 12.22 23.60
N GLY A 67 6.87 10.95 24.01
CA GLY A 67 6.31 10.43 25.26
C GLY A 67 4.77 10.34 25.27
N ASN A 68 4.11 10.68 24.16
CA ASN A 68 2.66 10.56 23.99
C ASN A 68 2.35 9.28 23.20
N SER A 69 2.09 8.20 23.93
CA SER A 69 2.19 6.81 23.47
C SER A 69 1.13 6.35 22.44
N LYS A 70 0.33 7.24 21.86
CA LYS A 70 -0.91 6.84 21.14
C LYS A 70 -1.11 7.44 19.75
N MET A 71 -0.10 8.07 19.15
CA MET A 71 -0.24 8.75 17.85
C MET A 71 0.70 8.20 16.75
N ASP A 72 0.94 6.90 16.76
CA ASP A 72 1.58 6.15 15.66
C ASP A 72 0.90 4.79 15.48
N HIS A 73 1.40 3.98 14.55
CA HIS A 73 0.82 2.67 14.23
C HIS A 73 1.21 1.55 15.22
N ASN A 74 1.95 1.84 16.30
CA ASN A 74 2.43 0.86 17.28
C ASN A 74 3.17 -0.35 16.66
N VAL A 75 3.92 -0.11 15.58
CA VAL A 75 4.58 -1.17 14.80
C VAL A 75 5.76 -1.79 15.55
N LYS A 76 6.43 -1.03 16.41
CA LYS A 76 7.57 -1.51 17.20
C LYS A 76 7.22 -2.64 18.16
N GLU A 77 6.03 -2.63 18.75
CA GLU A 77 5.59 -3.75 19.58
C GLU A 77 5.46 -5.04 18.78
N ALA A 78 5.00 -4.97 17.52
CA ALA A 78 4.98 -6.13 16.62
C ALA A 78 6.41 -6.60 16.28
N TRP A 79 7.34 -5.67 16.05
CA TRP A 79 8.75 -6.00 15.77
C TRP A 79 9.45 -6.63 16.98
N ASP A 80 9.18 -6.17 18.19
CA ASP A 80 9.71 -6.74 19.45
C ASP A 80 9.15 -8.15 19.72
N LEU A 81 7.95 -8.45 19.20
CA LEU A 81 7.38 -9.80 19.16
C LEU A 81 7.96 -10.67 18.03
N GLY A 82 8.81 -10.10 17.16
CA GLY A 82 9.47 -10.79 16.05
C GLY A 82 8.67 -10.82 14.74
N TYR A 83 7.57 -10.08 14.64
CA TYR A 83 6.75 -10.00 13.43
C TYR A 83 7.25 -8.88 12.51
N THR A 84 7.96 -9.24 11.44
CA THR A 84 8.60 -8.28 10.52
C THR A 84 8.15 -8.42 9.07
N GLY A 85 7.08 -9.20 8.83
CA GLY A 85 6.57 -9.52 7.49
C GLY A 85 7.23 -10.71 6.80
N ARG A 86 8.20 -11.39 7.45
CA ARG A 86 8.90 -12.55 6.88
C ARG A 86 7.91 -13.62 6.40
N GLY A 87 8.02 -13.98 5.13
CA GLY A 87 7.18 -15.01 4.49
C GLY A 87 5.84 -14.50 3.95
N VAL A 88 5.55 -13.21 4.08
CA VAL A 88 4.41 -12.55 3.45
C VAL A 88 4.84 -11.95 2.11
N VAL A 89 4.00 -12.09 1.09
CA VAL A 89 4.21 -11.50 -0.24
C VAL A 89 3.17 -10.41 -0.49
N VAL A 90 3.63 -9.18 -0.71
CA VAL A 90 2.78 -8.02 -1.01
C VAL A 90 3.05 -7.55 -2.45
N THR A 91 2.02 -7.12 -3.17
CA THR A 91 2.18 -6.43 -4.45
C THR A 91 1.48 -5.08 -4.45
N ILE A 92 2.12 -4.09 -5.09
CA ILE A 92 1.59 -2.74 -5.28
C ILE A 92 0.98 -2.64 -6.69
N LEU A 93 -0.32 -2.41 -6.79
CA LEU A 93 -1.03 -2.24 -8.06
C LEU A 93 -1.03 -0.76 -8.44
N ASP A 94 -0.07 -0.30 -9.24
CA ASP A 94 0.13 1.14 -9.47
C ASP A 94 0.85 1.47 -10.81
N ASP A 95 1.68 2.51 -10.82
CA ASP A 95 2.43 3.02 -11.98
C ASP A 95 3.80 2.36 -12.21
N GLY A 96 4.11 1.33 -11.44
CA GLY A 96 5.35 0.58 -11.49
C GLY A 96 6.09 0.54 -10.16
N LEU A 97 7.20 -0.20 -10.15
CA LEU A 97 8.07 -0.35 -9.00
C LEU A 97 9.52 -0.29 -9.48
N GLU A 98 10.28 0.67 -8.95
CA GLU A 98 11.73 0.74 -9.15
C GLU A 98 12.41 -0.43 -8.42
N ARG A 99 12.37 -1.61 -9.03
CA ARG A 99 12.91 -2.86 -8.45
C ARG A 99 14.41 -2.82 -8.16
N THR A 100 15.11 -1.84 -8.74
CA THR A 100 16.53 -1.58 -8.51
C THR A 100 16.81 -0.54 -7.43
N HIS A 101 15.78 0.09 -6.84
CA HIS A 101 15.97 1.02 -5.73
C HIS A 101 16.73 0.31 -4.60
N PRO A 102 17.82 0.88 -4.05
CA PRO A 102 18.69 0.17 -3.10
C PRO A 102 17.96 -0.22 -1.81
N ASP A 103 16.89 0.50 -1.48
CA ASP A 103 16.02 0.23 -0.34
C ASP A 103 14.84 -0.73 -0.65
N ILE A 104 14.75 -1.25 -1.88
CA ILE A 104 13.70 -2.20 -2.31
C ILE A 104 14.31 -3.48 -2.85
N ALA A 105 15.39 -3.38 -3.63
CA ALA A 105 15.97 -4.49 -4.38
C ALA A 105 16.21 -5.77 -3.56
N PRO A 106 16.63 -5.73 -2.27
CA PRO A 106 16.77 -6.95 -1.48
C PRO A 106 15.45 -7.68 -1.18
N ASN A 107 14.34 -6.93 -1.07
CA ASN A 107 13.01 -7.46 -0.81
C ASN A 107 12.17 -7.66 -2.08
N TYR A 108 12.62 -7.14 -3.24
CA TYR A 108 11.94 -7.29 -4.52
C TYR A 108 11.66 -8.76 -4.87
N ASP A 109 10.46 -9.00 -5.41
CA ASP A 109 9.99 -10.30 -5.85
C ASP A 109 9.36 -10.24 -7.24
N ALA A 110 10.08 -10.80 -8.22
CA ALA A 110 9.61 -10.88 -9.60
C ALA A 110 8.33 -11.71 -9.75
N ARG A 111 8.06 -12.68 -8.87
CA ARG A 111 6.83 -13.49 -8.94
C ARG A 111 5.59 -12.75 -8.43
N ALA A 112 5.79 -11.63 -7.74
CA ALA A 112 4.73 -10.73 -7.31
C ALA A 112 4.62 -9.51 -8.22
N SER A 113 5.28 -9.52 -9.38
CA SER A 113 5.46 -8.37 -10.25
C SER A 113 5.13 -8.69 -11.70
N TYR A 114 4.64 -7.68 -12.43
CA TYR A 114 4.33 -7.76 -13.85
C TYR A 114 4.05 -6.37 -14.42
N ASP A 115 4.32 -6.17 -15.70
CA ASP A 115 3.89 -5.00 -16.43
C ASP A 115 2.68 -5.33 -17.30
N VAL A 116 1.51 -4.83 -16.92
CA VAL A 116 0.27 -5.03 -17.68
C VAL A 116 0.16 -4.01 -18.82
N ASN A 117 0.78 -2.83 -18.68
CA ASN A 117 0.78 -1.78 -19.69
C ASN A 117 1.56 -2.24 -20.94
N ASP A 118 2.77 -2.77 -20.76
CA ASP A 118 3.66 -3.21 -21.83
C ASP A 118 3.68 -4.75 -22.06
N ARG A 119 3.03 -5.50 -21.16
CA ARG A 119 2.84 -6.97 -21.23
C ARG A 119 4.14 -7.78 -21.11
N ASP A 120 4.97 -7.41 -20.16
CA ASP A 120 6.22 -8.11 -19.83
C ASP A 120 6.40 -8.26 -18.31
N ASP A 121 7.49 -8.92 -17.90
CA ASP A 121 7.75 -9.25 -16.50
C ASP A 121 8.45 -8.12 -15.71
N ASP A 122 8.74 -6.97 -16.33
CA ASP A 122 9.52 -5.89 -15.73
C ASP A 122 8.65 -4.69 -15.32
N PRO A 123 8.30 -4.54 -14.03
CA PRO A 123 7.42 -3.46 -13.57
C PRO A 123 8.14 -2.11 -13.45
N MET A 124 9.34 -1.95 -14.02
CA MET A 124 10.12 -0.72 -13.88
C MET A 124 9.31 0.49 -14.36
N PRO A 125 9.25 1.58 -13.56
CA PRO A 125 8.52 2.76 -13.95
C PRO A 125 9.21 3.43 -15.15
N ARG A 126 8.40 3.99 -16.05
CA ARG A 126 8.90 4.84 -17.13
C ARG A 126 9.35 6.18 -16.54
N TYR A 127 10.65 6.48 -16.67
CA TYR A 127 11.21 7.76 -16.22
C TYR A 127 10.93 8.87 -17.22
N GLU A 128 10.33 9.94 -16.73
CA GLU A 128 10.12 11.17 -17.47
C GLU A 128 10.43 12.39 -16.63
N TYR A 129 10.62 13.53 -17.29
CA TYR A 129 10.83 14.81 -16.61
C TYR A 129 9.66 15.20 -15.69
N SER A 130 8.45 14.72 -15.97
CA SER A 130 7.25 14.92 -15.14
C SER A 130 7.31 14.19 -13.80
N ASP A 131 8.16 13.16 -13.67
CA ASP A 131 8.25 12.29 -12.49
C ASP A 131 6.88 11.74 -12.06
N GLU A 132 6.04 11.40 -13.05
CA GLU A 132 4.65 10.98 -12.78
C GLU A 132 4.53 9.54 -12.28
N ASN A 133 5.52 8.68 -12.60
CA ASN A 133 5.52 7.24 -12.29
C ASN A 133 6.38 6.89 -11.06
N ARG A 134 6.16 7.64 -9.98
CA ARG A 134 6.88 7.50 -8.70
C ARG A 134 6.04 6.91 -7.59
N HIS A 135 4.73 6.77 -7.81
CA HIS A 135 3.78 6.53 -6.74
C HIS A 135 3.88 5.10 -6.22
N GLY A 136 3.97 4.11 -7.11
CA GLY A 136 4.14 2.71 -6.74
C GLY A 136 5.43 2.44 -5.96
N THR A 137 6.56 3.05 -6.36
CA THR A 137 7.83 2.95 -5.62
C THR A 137 7.73 3.55 -4.20
N ARG A 138 7.03 4.68 -4.04
CA ARG A 138 6.78 5.28 -2.71
C ARG A 138 5.96 4.34 -1.82
N CYS A 139 4.84 3.84 -2.35
CA CYS A 139 3.97 2.91 -1.63
C CYS A 139 4.71 1.60 -1.26
N ALA A 140 5.57 1.08 -2.15
CA ALA A 140 6.38 -0.10 -1.86
C ALA A 140 7.38 0.13 -0.71
N GLY A 141 7.98 1.32 -0.64
CA GLY A 141 8.88 1.70 0.45
C GLY A 141 8.18 1.69 1.81
N GLU A 142 6.97 2.24 1.90
CA GLU A 142 6.17 2.21 3.14
C GLU A 142 5.90 0.79 3.64
N VAL A 143 5.75 -0.18 2.72
CA VAL A 143 5.53 -1.59 3.06
C VAL A 143 6.83 -2.29 3.43
N ALA A 144 7.86 -2.23 2.60
CA ALA A 144 8.97 -3.18 2.63
C ALA A 144 10.36 -2.56 2.38
N ALA A 145 10.55 -1.25 2.62
CA ALA A 145 11.89 -0.68 2.69
C ALA A 145 12.77 -1.42 3.72
N ILE A 146 14.07 -1.49 3.45
CA ILE A 146 14.98 -2.36 4.20
C ILE A 146 15.32 -1.74 5.55
N PHE A 147 15.24 -2.55 6.61
CA PHE A 147 15.68 -2.14 7.93
C PHE A 147 17.20 -2.16 8.04
N ASN A 148 17.78 -1.11 8.63
CA ASN A 148 19.20 -1.01 8.99
C ASN A 148 20.18 -1.05 7.81
N ASN A 149 19.83 -0.47 6.67
CA ASN A 149 20.75 -0.35 5.52
C ASN A 149 21.39 1.03 5.40
N SER A 150 21.08 1.96 6.32
CA SER A 150 21.57 3.34 6.35
C SER A 150 21.11 4.18 5.15
N LEU A 151 19.97 3.82 4.56
CA LEU A 151 19.33 4.53 3.45
C LEU A 151 17.91 4.90 3.83
N CYS A 152 17.47 6.08 3.39
CA CYS A 152 16.06 6.49 3.42
C CYS A 152 15.27 6.09 4.69
N ILE A 153 14.28 5.22 4.55
CA ILE A 153 13.24 4.86 5.52
C ILE A 153 13.29 3.36 5.84
N VAL A 154 12.39 2.88 6.69
CA VAL A 154 12.14 1.44 6.88
C VAL A 154 10.68 1.09 6.58
N GLY A 155 10.43 -0.07 5.96
CA GLY A 155 9.07 -0.55 5.74
C GLY A 155 8.43 -1.12 7.00
N ILE A 156 7.11 -1.01 7.14
CA ILE A 156 6.35 -1.65 8.25
C ILE A 156 6.67 -3.15 8.33
N ALA A 157 6.77 -3.80 7.17
CA ALA A 157 7.04 -5.21 6.98
C ALA A 157 8.39 -5.39 6.24
N TYR A 158 9.46 -4.85 6.81
CA TYR A 158 10.80 -4.81 6.20
C TYR A 158 11.46 -6.17 5.87
N ASN A 159 10.85 -7.32 6.21
CA ASN A 159 11.27 -8.66 5.75
C ASN A 159 10.23 -9.33 4.83
N ALA A 160 9.16 -8.63 4.45
CA ALA A 160 8.23 -9.12 3.44
C ALA A 160 8.88 -9.11 2.05
N ARG A 161 8.33 -9.94 1.16
CA ARG A 161 8.59 -9.83 -0.28
C ARG A 161 7.67 -8.76 -0.86
N ILE A 162 8.21 -7.93 -1.74
CA ILE A 162 7.45 -6.83 -2.38
C ILE A 162 7.57 -6.93 -3.90
N GLY A 163 6.43 -6.88 -4.57
CA GLY A 163 6.34 -6.76 -6.02
C GLY A 163 5.55 -5.53 -6.44
N GLY A 164 5.52 -5.28 -7.75
CA GLY A 164 4.75 -4.19 -8.35
C GLY A 164 4.07 -4.64 -9.64
N ILE A 165 2.81 -4.26 -9.80
CA ILE A 165 2.08 -4.39 -11.05
C ILE A 165 1.96 -3.02 -11.70
N ARG A 166 2.68 -2.79 -12.80
CA ARG A 166 2.58 -1.57 -13.61
C ARG A 166 1.31 -1.66 -14.46
N MET A 167 0.28 -0.91 -14.07
CA MET A 167 -1.03 -0.94 -14.72
C MET A 167 -1.67 0.44 -14.89
N LEU A 168 -1.15 1.47 -14.21
CA LEU A 168 -1.65 2.86 -14.29
C LEU A 168 -0.88 3.76 -15.27
N ASP A 169 0.17 3.25 -15.92
CA ASP A 169 0.99 4.02 -16.87
C ASP A 169 0.51 3.81 -18.32
N GLY A 170 -0.80 3.92 -18.53
CA GLY A 170 -1.45 3.68 -19.83
C GLY A 170 -2.97 3.58 -19.72
N ASP A 171 -3.63 3.11 -20.78
CA ASP A 171 -5.08 2.94 -20.81
C ASP A 171 -5.53 1.84 -19.83
N VAL A 172 -6.31 2.22 -18.82
CA VAL A 172 -6.85 1.28 -17.84
C VAL A 172 -8.22 0.76 -18.29
N THR A 173 -8.28 -0.50 -18.69
CA THR A 173 -9.53 -1.19 -19.06
C THR A 173 -9.96 -2.17 -17.96
N ASP A 174 -11.21 -2.66 -18.02
CA ASP A 174 -11.72 -3.72 -17.11
C ASP A 174 -10.83 -4.98 -17.15
N ALA A 175 -10.30 -5.33 -18.33
CA ALA A 175 -9.36 -6.44 -18.46
C ALA A 175 -7.99 -6.17 -17.80
N VAL A 176 -7.47 -4.94 -17.89
CA VAL A 176 -6.21 -4.54 -17.24
C VAL A 176 -6.35 -4.62 -15.71
N GLU A 177 -7.44 -4.08 -15.17
CA GLU A 177 -7.74 -4.16 -13.74
C GLU A 177 -7.90 -5.62 -13.27
N ALA A 178 -8.69 -6.43 -13.99
CA ALA A 178 -8.92 -7.82 -13.65
C ALA A 178 -7.64 -8.67 -13.70
N ALA A 179 -6.79 -8.46 -14.72
CA ALA A 179 -5.50 -9.13 -14.83
C ALA A 179 -4.57 -8.76 -13.67
N SER A 180 -4.53 -7.47 -13.31
CA SER A 180 -3.72 -6.95 -12.20
C SER A 180 -4.13 -7.54 -10.86
N LEU A 181 -5.44 -7.55 -10.56
CA LEU A 181 -5.99 -8.11 -9.32
C LEU A 181 -5.83 -9.64 -9.21
N GLY A 182 -5.82 -10.33 -10.36
CA GLY A 182 -5.71 -11.78 -10.43
C GLY A 182 -4.27 -12.30 -10.46
N HIS A 183 -3.28 -11.42 -10.63
CA HIS A 183 -1.89 -11.81 -10.87
C HIS A 183 -1.35 -12.67 -9.71
N ASN A 184 -0.98 -13.91 -10.03
CA ASN A 184 -0.37 -14.88 -9.12
C ASN A 184 -1.06 -14.97 -7.73
N SER A 185 -2.40 -15.00 -7.71
CA SER A 185 -3.21 -14.99 -6.48
C SER A 185 -3.00 -16.15 -5.52
N ASP A 186 -2.42 -17.27 -5.95
CA ASP A 186 -2.00 -18.35 -5.03
C ASP A 186 -0.67 -18.09 -4.32
N TYR A 187 0.11 -17.14 -4.82
CA TYR A 187 1.43 -16.76 -4.32
C TYR A 187 1.40 -15.44 -3.56
N VAL A 188 0.76 -14.41 -4.12
CA VAL A 188 0.63 -13.09 -3.49
C VAL A 188 -0.39 -13.14 -2.36
N ASP A 189 -0.03 -12.63 -1.19
CA ASP A 189 -0.92 -12.59 -0.03
C ASP A 189 -1.78 -11.32 -0.02
N ILE A 190 -1.15 -10.18 -0.30
CA ILE A 190 -1.76 -8.85 -0.13
C ILE A 190 -1.56 -8.02 -1.39
N TYR A 191 -2.64 -7.42 -1.86
CA TYR A 191 -2.68 -6.46 -2.95
C TYR A 191 -2.99 -5.09 -2.36
N SER A 192 -2.11 -4.12 -2.58
CA SER A 192 -2.30 -2.73 -2.16
C SER A 192 -2.61 -1.87 -3.38
N ALA A 193 -3.69 -1.12 -3.33
CA ALA A 193 -4.12 -0.23 -4.40
C ALA A 193 -4.59 1.11 -3.85
N SER A 194 -4.13 2.19 -4.48
CA SER A 194 -4.46 3.57 -4.11
C SER A 194 -4.90 4.34 -5.35
N TRP A 195 -5.82 3.73 -6.11
CA TRP A 195 -6.45 4.31 -7.30
C TRP A 195 -7.95 4.08 -7.32
N GLY A 196 -8.67 4.81 -8.15
CA GLY A 196 -10.11 4.70 -8.29
C GLY A 196 -10.64 5.64 -9.37
N PRO A 197 -11.97 5.88 -9.39
CA PRO A 197 -12.58 6.94 -10.19
C PRO A 197 -11.99 8.33 -9.86
N ASP A 198 -12.38 9.35 -10.63
CA ASP A 198 -12.02 10.73 -10.31
C ASP A 198 -12.63 11.13 -8.94
N ASP A 199 -11.78 11.53 -7.98
CA ASP A 199 -12.21 11.97 -6.64
C ASP A 199 -12.75 13.44 -6.68
N ASP A 200 -13.69 13.74 -7.58
CA ASP A 200 -14.18 15.10 -7.91
C ASP A 200 -15.52 15.47 -7.25
N GLY A 201 -16.07 14.57 -6.43
CA GLY A 201 -17.37 14.72 -5.76
C GLY A 201 -18.58 14.60 -6.69
N ARG A 202 -18.38 14.16 -7.94
CA ARG A 202 -19.43 14.07 -8.96
C ARG A 202 -19.44 12.72 -9.67
N THR A 203 -18.34 11.98 -9.61
CA THR A 203 -18.18 10.69 -10.27
C THR A 203 -18.76 9.56 -9.42
N VAL A 204 -19.57 8.71 -10.05
CA VAL A 204 -20.01 7.42 -9.49
C VAL A 204 -19.58 6.33 -10.45
N ASP A 205 -18.59 5.54 -10.07
CA ASP A 205 -18.06 4.45 -10.88
C ASP A 205 -17.48 3.35 -10.00
N GLY A 206 -17.20 2.19 -10.58
CA GLY A 206 -16.64 1.07 -9.85
C GLY A 206 -16.15 -0.04 -10.78
N PRO A 207 -15.78 -1.20 -10.21
CA PRO A 207 -15.29 -2.33 -10.98
C PRO A 207 -16.35 -2.78 -11.98
N ALA A 208 -15.93 -3.03 -13.22
CA ALA A 208 -16.76 -3.66 -14.24
C ALA A 208 -16.72 -5.19 -14.08
N LYS A 209 -17.26 -5.93 -15.05
CA LYS A 209 -17.60 -7.34 -14.89
C LYS A 209 -16.38 -8.21 -14.63
N LEU A 210 -15.28 -8.00 -15.37
CA LEU A 210 -14.07 -8.79 -15.20
C LEU A 210 -13.41 -8.46 -13.87
N THR A 211 -13.31 -7.18 -13.50
CA THR A 211 -12.74 -6.75 -12.23
C THR A 211 -13.53 -7.30 -11.03
N ARG A 212 -14.87 -7.29 -11.08
CA ARG A 212 -15.71 -7.92 -10.05
C ARG A 212 -15.45 -9.42 -9.92
N ALA A 213 -15.39 -10.12 -11.05
CA ALA A 213 -15.08 -11.55 -11.07
C ALA A 213 -13.66 -11.85 -10.55
N ALA A 214 -12.68 -10.97 -10.82
CA ALA A 214 -11.33 -11.09 -10.29
C ALA A 214 -11.30 -10.94 -8.76
N PHE A 215 -12.02 -9.96 -8.21
CA PHE A 215 -12.18 -9.85 -6.76
C PHE A 215 -12.85 -11.09 -6.15
N GLU A 216 -13.98 -11.54 -6.72
CA GLU A 216 -14.71 -12.72 -6.23
C GLU A 216 -13.83 -13.98 -6.22
N ARG A 217 -13.05 -14.18 -7.29
CA ARG A 217 -12.09 -15.27 -7.38
C ARG A 217 -10.97 -15.11 -6.37
N GLY A 218 -10.38 -13.92 -6.27
CA GLY A 218 -9.32 -13.62 -5.32
C GLY A 218 -9.71 -13.95 -3.89
N ILE A 219 -10.88 -13.51 -3.42
CA ILE A 219 -11.32 -13.77 -2.03
C ILE A 219 -11.76 -15.21 -1.78
N ARG A 220 -12.13 -15.98 -2.82
CA ARG A 220 -12.57 -17.38 -2.68
C ARG A 220 -11.43 -18.39 -2.84
N GLU A 221 -10.54 -18.15 -3.79
CA GLU A 221 -9.56 -19.12 -4.28
C GLU A 221 -8.13 -18.68 -3.98
N GLY A 222 -7.88 -17.37 -3.87
CA GLY A 222 -6.56 -16.83 -3.62
C GLY A 222 -5.92 -17.38 -2.34
N ARG A 223 -4.58 -17.38 -2.31
CA ARG A 223 -3.76 -17.92 -1.24
C ARG A 223 -4.12 -19.37 -0.91
N ARG A 224 -4.36 -20.18 -1.95
CA ARG A 224 -4.75 -21.60 -1.84
C ARG A 224 -6.05 -21.77 -1.04
N GLY A 225 -7.05 -20.94 -1.33
CA GLY A 225 -8.40 -20.97 -0.74
C GLY A 225 -8.56 -20.20 0.57
N LYS A 226 -7.56 -19.42 1.01
CA LYS A 226 -7.67 -18.54 2.20
C LYS A 226 -8.28 -17.17 1.87
N GLY A 227 -8.28 -16.80 0.60
CA GLY A 227 -8.72 -15.49 0.10
C GLY A 227 -7.60 -14.45 0.10
N SER A 228 -7.35 -13.87 -1.08
CA SER A 228 -6.49 -12.70 -1.26
C SER A 228 -6.97 -11.53 -0.40
N VAL A 229 -6.02 -10.78 0.17
CA VAL A 229 -6.33 -9.55 0.90
C VAL A 229 -6.16 -8.36 -0.04
N PHE A 230 -7.23 -7.60 -0.26
CA PHE A 230 -7.20 -6.36 -1.03
C PHE A 230 -7.30 -5.17 -0.08
N VAL A 231 -6.28 -4.33 -0.06
CA VAL A 231 -6.24 -3.09 0.72
C VAL A 231 -6.40 -1.92 -0.24
N TRP A 232 -7.34 -1.02 0.07
CA TRP A 232 -7.68 0.09 -0.79
C TRP A 232 -7.67 1.42 -0.03
N ALA A 233 -7.01 2.45 -0.58
CA ALA A 233 -7.15 3.82 -0.07
C ALA A 233 -8.59 4.29 -0.30
N SER A 234 -9.18 5.13 0.56
CA SER A 234 -10.61 5.51 0.46
C SER A 234 -10.94 6.63 -0.53
N GLY A 235 -9.99 7.49 -0.87
CA GLY A 235 -10.25 8.70 -1.67
C GLY A 235 -9.51 9.95 -1.17
N ASN A 236 -9.14 10.85 -2.09
CA ASN A 236 -8.55 12.15 -1.79
C ASN A 236 -9.52 13.33 -2.00
N GLY A 237 -10.78 13.06 -2.35
CA GLY A 237 -11.81 14.05 -2.73
C GLY A 237 -12.48 14.80 -1.58
N GLY A 238 -11.98 14.69 -0.35
CA GLY A 238 -12.62 15.32 0.82
C GLY A 238 -12.73 16.85 0.74
N LYS A 239 -11.91 17.53 -0.09
CA LYS A 239 -12.05 18.97 -0.35
C LYS A 239 -13.18 19.31 -1.32
N ASP A 240 -13.54 18.35 -2.15
CA ASP A 240 -14.53 18.47 -3.23
C ASP A 240 -15.90 17.91 -2.79
N ALA A 241 -16.07 17.67 -1.48
CA ALA A 241 -17.24 17.06 -0.86
C ALA A 241 -17.57 15.66 -1.42
N ASP A 242 -16.54 14.94 -1.84
CA ASP A 242 -16.67 13.58 -2.34
C ASP A 242 -17.06 12.58 -1.23
N SER A 243 -17.72 11.50 -1.63
CA SER A 243 -18.13 10.41 -0.74
C SER A 243 -17.60 9.10 -1.30
N CYS A 244 -16.78 8.39 -0.52
CA CYS A 244 -16.22 7.09 -0.92
C CYS A 244 -17.29 6.03 -1.23
N ASN A 245 -18.55 6.22 -0.79
CA ASN A 245 -19.64 5.34 -1.20
C ASN A 245 -19.97 5.41 -2.70
N CYS A 246 -19.53 6.46 -3.40
CA CYS A 246 -19.62 6.62 -4.85
C CYS A 246 -18.50 5.90 -5.61
N ASP A 247 -17.48 5.41 -4.89
CA ASP A 247 -16.36 4.62 -5.42
C ASP A 247 -16.60 3.13 -5.12
N GLY A 248 -16.99 2.37 -6.14
CA GLY A 248 -17.28 0.94 -6.03
C GLY A 248 -16.06 0.04 -5.76
N TYR A 249 -14.83 0.57 -5.73
CA TYR A 249 -13.63 -0.17 -5.29
C TYR A 249 -13.48 -0.12 -3.76
N THR A 250 -13.95 0.95 -3.11
CA THR A 250 -13.77 1.17 -1.66
C THR A 250 -15.03 0.85 -0.84
N ASN A 251 -16.18 0.71 -1.51
CA ASN A 251 -17.46 0.41 -0.89
C ASN A 251 -17.95 -1.00 -1.22
N ARG A 252 -18.24 -1.81 -0.20
CA ARG A 252 -18.96 -3.09 -0.27
C ARG A 252 -19.81 -3.33 0.97
#